data_AF-A0A6V7LQM3-F1
#
_entry.id   AF-A0A6V7LQM3-F1
#
_cell.length_a   1.000
_cell.length_b   1.000
_cell.length_c   1.000
_cell.angle_alpha   90.00
_cell.angle_beta   90.00
_cell.angle_gamma   90.00
#
_symmetry.space_group_name_H-M   'P 1'
#
loop_
_entity.id
_entity.type
_entity.pdbx_description
1 polymer ?
#
loop_
_entity_poly.entity_id
_entity_poly.type
_entity_poly.pdbx_seq_one_letter_code
_entity_poly.pdbx_strand_id
1 'polypeptide(L)'
;PQKDTTVLNARLIKDMLEIVGNAMWSAYPTQFPKLLQVLAQQYFPLLLRHESEKNCEISLLKDFLYNAITKGCIPPPEGLLPPTFW
;
A
#
# COMPACT_ATOMS: atom_id res chain seq x y z
N PRO A 1 -13.26 13.21 14.70
CA PRO A 1 -13.74 13.21 13.30
C PRO A 1 -12.63 12.96 12.26
N GLN A 2 -11.57 13.77 12.19
CA GLN A 2 -10.50 13.62 11.17
C GLN A 2 -9.51 12.47 11.43
N LYS A 3 -9.39 12.06 12.69
CA LYS A 3 -8.50 10.97 13.12
C LYS A 3 -8.95 9.61 12.57
N ASP A 4 -10.23 9.30 12.76
CA ASP A 4 -10.83 8.04 12.30
C ASP A 4 -10.76 7.89 10.78
N THR A 5 -10.95 8.98 10.04
CA THR A 5 -10.83 8.98 8.58
C THR A 5 -9.39 8.76 8.10
N THR A 6 -8.40 9.23 8.85
CA THR A 6 -6.98 9.07 8.50
C THR A 6 -6.56 7.61 8.64
N VAL A 7 -6.96 6.96 9.75
CA VAL A 7 -6.75 5.52 10.00
C VAL A 7 -7.45 4.68 8.94
N LEU A 8 -8.71 5.00 8.62
CA LEU A 8 -9.45 4.32 7.57
C LEU A 8 -8.76 4.43 6.20
N ASN A 9 -8.31 5.62 5.82
CA ASN A 9 -7.61 5.82 4.55
C ASN A 9 -6.31 5.00 4.48
N ALA A 10 -5.53 4.96 5.57
CA ALA A 10 -4.30 4.17 5.62
C ALA A 10 -4.59 2.67 5.42
N ARG A 11 -5.61 2.16 6.10
CA ARG A 11 -6.06 0.77 5.98
C ARG A 11 -6.56 0.45 4.57
N LEU A 12 -7.44 1.27 4.01
CA LEU A 12 -8.00 1.03 2.67
C LEU A 12 -6.93 1.05 1.58
N ILE A 13 -5.96 1.97 1.66
CA ILE A 13 -4.84 2.00 0.72
C ILE A 13 -4.00 0.73 0.82
N LYS A 14 -3.66 0.29 2.04
CA LYS A 14 -2.92 -0.95 2.25
C LYS A 14 -3.67 -2.16 1.69
N ASP A 15 -4.92 -2.34 2.09
CA ASP A 15 -5.73 -3.52 1.71
C ASP A 15 -5.90 -3.60 0.18
N MET A 16 -6.09 -2.45 -0.48
CA MET A 16 -6.13 -2.37 -1.94
C MET A 16 -4.79 -2.78 -2.56
N LEU A 17 -3.67 -2.24 -2.07
CA LEU A 17 -2.34 -2.55 -2.60
C LEU A 17 -1.93 -4.01 -2.38
N GLU A 18 -2.38 -4.66 -1.31
CA GLU A 18 -2.14 -6.09 -1.09
C GLU A 18 -2.83 -6.96 -2.13
N ILE A 19 -4.06 -6.60 -2.52
CA ILE A 19 -4.85 -7.37 -3.47
C ILE A 19 -4.40 -7.09 -4.90
N VAL A 20 -4.36 -5.82 -5.31
CA VAL A 20 -4.15 -5.43 -6.71
C VAL A 20 -2.70 -5.05 -7.03
N GLY A 21 -1.83 -4.88 -6.03
CA GLY A 21 -0.50 -4.33 -6.23
C GLY A 21 0.38 -5.17 -7.16
N ASN A 22 0.28 -6.50 -7.09
CA ASN A 22 1.02 -7.39 -7.99
C ASN A 22 0.58 -7.22 -9.47
N ALA A 23 -0.73 -7.16 -9.70
CA ALA A 23 -1.30 -6.96 -11.03
C ALA A 23 -0.96 -5.57 -11.59
N MET A 24 -1.04 -4.53 -10.74
CA MET A 24 -0.68 -3.16 -11.13
C MET A 24 0.80 -3.01 -11.45
N TRP A 25 1.68 -3.65 -10.68
CA TRP A 25 3.11 -3.65 -10.96
C TRP A 25 3.42 -4.32 -12.30
N SER A 26 2.71 -5.41 -12.61
CA SER A 26 2.87 -6.12 -13.89
C SER A 26 2.32 -5.32 -15.08
N ALA A 27 1.18 -4.65 -14.90
CA ALA A 27 0.55 -3.84 -15.95
C ALA A 27 1.28 -2.50 -16.19
N TYR A 28 1.85 -1.90 -15.14
CA TYR A 28 2.47 -0.57 -15.19
C TYR A 28 3.86 -0.55 -14.52
N PRO A 29 4.83 -1.33 -15.04
CA PRO A 29 6.11 -1.59 -14.36
C PRO A 29 6.96 -0.34 -14.11
N THR A 30 6.77 0.73 -14.87
CA THR A 30 7.53 1.99 -14.73
C THR A 30 6.77 3.11 -14.02
N GLN A 31 5.43 3.07 -14.05
CA GLN A 31 4.59 4.14 -13.48
C GLN A 31 4.08 3.79 -12.08
N PHE A 32 3.75 2.53 -11.83
CA PHE A 32 3.28 2.10 -10.53
C PHE A 32 4.33 2.29 -9.42
N PRO A 33 5.63 2.00 -9.62
CA PRO A 33 6.64 2.29 -8.59
C PRO A 33 6.75 3.79 -8.27
N LYS A 34 6.55 4.68 -9.26
CA LYS A 34 6.53 6.13 -9.02
C LYS A 34 5.34 6.53 -8.17
N LEU A 35 4.17 5.92 -8.40
CA LEU A 35 3.00 6.15 -7.56
C LEU A 35 3.26 5.73 -6.10
N LEU A 36 3.91 4.58 -5.88
CA LEU A 36 4.30 4.15 -4.54
C LEU A 36 5.30 5.10 -3.88
N GLN A 37 6.25 5.65 -4.64
CA GLN A 37 7.16 6.68 -4.15
C GLN A 37 6.41 7.96 -3.75
N VAL A 38 5.43 8.41 -4.54
CA VAL A 38 4.59 9.56 -4.20
C VAL A 38 3.78 9.28 -2.92
N LEU A 39 3.23 8.07 -2.78
CA LEU A 39 2.53 7.67 -1.55
C LEU A 39 3.45 7.71 -0.34
N ALA A 40 4.67 7.20 -0.45
CA ALA A 40 5.64 7.17 0.64
C ALA A 40 6.21 8.56 0.98
N GLN A 41 6.51 9.39 -0.02
CA GLN A 41 7.25 10.65 0.16
C GLN A 41 6.33 11.86 0.38
N GLN A 42 5.13 11.86 -0.21
CA GLN A 42 4.24 13.02 -0.19
C GLN A 42 2.98 12.76 0.61
N TYR A 43 2.32 11.62 0.41
CA TYR A 43 1.06 11.32 1.08
C TYR A 43 1.24 10.86 2.53
N PHE A 44 2.21 9.98 2.79
CA PHE A 44 2.46 9.45 4.13
C PHE A 44 2.74 10.55 5.17
N PRO A 45 3.56 11.59 4.89
CA PRO A 45 3.71 12.72 5.80
C PRO A 45 2.41 13.49 6.08
N LEU A 46 1.44 13.52 5.16
CA LEU A 46 0.14 14.16 5.38
C LEU A 46 -0.73 13.38 6.37
N LEU A 47 -0.62 12.05 6.36
CA LEU A 47 -1.26 11.18 7.37
C LEU A 47 -0.66 11.47 8.76
N LEU A 48 0.67 11.58 8.84
CA LEU A 48 1.37 11.86 10.09
C LEU A 48 1.09 13.24 10.71
N ARG A 49 0.53 14.19 9.93
CA ARG A 49 0.08 15.49 10.49
C ARG A 49 -1.18 15.35 11.35
N HIS A 50 -1.99 14.32 11.08
CA HIS A 50 -3.28 14.14 11.73
C HIS A 50 -3.27 12.97 12.72
N GLU A 51 -2.33 12.04 12.57
CA GLU A 51 -2.20 10.87 13.43
C GLU A 51 -0.74 10.51 13.76
N SER A 52 -0.57 9.75 14.84
CA SER A 52 0.75 9.28 15.29
C SER A 52 1.25 8.12 14.43
N GLU A 53 2.55 8.11 14.12
CA GLU A 53 3.22 6.97 13.48
C GLU A 53 3.14 5.69 14.33
N LYS A 54 2.87 5.82 15.63
CA LYS A 54 2.64 4.69 16.55
C LYS A 54 1.26 4.05 16.37
N ASN A 55 0.38 4.63 15.56
CA ASN A 55 -0.88 4.00 15.20
C ASN A 55 -0.59 2.76 14.34
N CYS A 56 -1.23 1.64 14.66
CA CYS A 56 -0.92 0.33 14.09
C CYS A 56 -1.09 0.34 12.56
N GLU A 57 -2.20 0.88 12.08
CA GLU A 57 -2.61 0.90 10.68
C GLU A 57 -1.69 1.79 9.84
N ILE A 58 -1.22 2.89 10.41
CA ILE A 58 -0.25 3.77 9.78
C ILE A 58 1.13 3.10 9.69
N SER A 59 1.57 2.44 10.77
CA SER A 59 2.84 1.70 10.77
C SER A 59 2.80 0.55 9.76
N LEU A 60 1.68 -0.19 9.67
CA LEU A 60 1.51 -1.27 8.70
C LEU A 60 1.59 -0.77 7.25
N LEU A 61 0.98 0.36 6.94
CA LEU A 61 1.10 0.97 5.61
C LEU A 61 2.55 1.40 5.33
N LYS A 62 3.25 1.96 6.31
CA LYS A 62 4.67 2.33 6.18
C LYS A 62 5.54 1.14 5.84
N ASP A 63 5.41 0.07 6.61
CA ASP A 63 6.20 -1.15 6.44
C ASP A 63 5.89 -1.81 5.09
N PHE A 64 4.62 -1.80 4.68
CA PHE A 64 4.21 -2.29 3.36
C PHE A 64 4.88 -1.49 2.23
N LEU A 65 4.78 -0.15 2.25
CA LEU A 65 5.38 0.71 1.23
C LEU A 65 6.90 0.57 1.19
N TYR A 66 7.55 0.54 2.35
CA TYR A 66 8.99 0.35 2.46
C TYR A 66 9.43 -0.98 1.84
N ASN A 67 8.75 -2.08 2.18
CA ASN A 67 9.04 -3.39 1.63
C ASN A 67 8.82 -3.45 0.12
N ALA A 68 7.70 -2.91 -0.37
CA ALA A 68 7.36 -2.90 -1.79
C ALA A 68 8.40 -2.12 -2.63
N ILE A 69 8.79 -0.93 -2.17
CA ILE A 69 9.79 -0.10 -2.86
C ILE A 69 11.19 -0.73 -2.80
N THR A 70 11.60 -1.26 -1.64
CA THR A 70 12.93 -1.84 -1.45
C THR A 70 13.11 -3.15 -2.23
N LYS A 71 12.08 -4.01 -2.23
CA LYS A 71 12.11 -5.27 -2.98
C LYS A 71 11.87 -5.07 -4.48
N GLY A 72 11.24 -3.95 -4.86
CA GLY A 72 10.87 -3.67 -6.25
C GLY A 72 9.78 -4.59 -6.78
N CYS A 73 9.00 -5.22 -5.89
CA CYS A 73 7.88 -6.08 -6.25
C CYS A 73 6.86 -6.17 -5.10
N ILE A 74 5.63 -6.54 -5.46
CA ILE A 74 4.58 -6.93 -4.52
C ILE A 74 4.23 -8.38 -4.84
N PRO A 75 4.21 -9.30 -3.85
CA PRO A 75 3.87 -10.69 -4.07
C PRO A 75 2.41 -10.82 -4.56
N PRO A 76 2.06 -11.90 -5.28
CA PRO A 76 0.68 -12.19 -5.61
C PRO A 76 -0.19 -12.25 -4.35
N PRO A 77 -1.48 -11.84 -4.44
CA PRO A 77 -2.37 -11.87 -3.29
C PRO A 77 -2.62 -13.30 -2.81
N GLU A 78 -2.82 -13.44 -1.50
CA GLU A 78 -3.24 -14.72 -0.92
C GLU A 78 -4.61 -15.12 -1.48
N GLY A 79 -4.77 -16.41 -1.81
CA GLY A 79 -6.01 -16.92 -2.39
C GLY A 79 -6.19 -16.63 -3.88
N LEU A 80 -5.15 -16.19 -4.60
CA LEU A 80 -5.20 -16.09 -6.06
C LEU A 80 -5.54 -17.47 -6.68
N LEU A 81 -6.62 -17.52 -7.46
CA LEU A 81 -7.10 -18.76 -8.07
C LEU A 81 -6.10 -19.26 -9.13
N PRO A 82 -5.67 -20.53 -9.07
CA PRO A 82 -4.79 -21.09 -10.08
C PRO A 82 -5.54 -21.19 -11.43
N PRO A 83 -4.81 -21.19 -12.57
CA PRO A 83 -5.43 -21.34 -13.89
C PRO A 83 -6.25 -22.62 -14.06
N THR A 84 -5.95 -23.66 -13.27
CA THR A 84 -6.63 -24.96 -13.25
C THR A 84 -7.92 -24.99 -12.43
N PHE A 85 -8.35 -23.86 -11.86
CA PHE A 85 -9.54 -23.78 -11.03
C PHE A 85 -10.86 -23.82 -11.84
N TRP A 86 -10.83 -23.33 -13.08
CA TRP A 86 -11.99 -23.24 -13.97
C TRP A 86 -12.31 -24.58 -14.64
#